data_AF-A0A2D5IEJ7-F1
#
_entry.id   AF-A0A2D5IEJ7-F1
#
_cell.length_a   1.000
_cell.length_b   1.000
_cell.length_c   1.000
_cell.angle_alpha   90.00
_cell.angle_beta   90.00
_cell.angle_gamma   90.00
#
_symmetry.space_group_name_H-M   'P 1'
#
loop_
_entity.id
_entity.type
_entity.pdbx_description
1 polymer ?
#
loop_
_entity_poly.entity_id
_entity_poly.type
_entity_poly.pdbx_seq_one_letter_code
_entity_poly.pdbx_strand_id
1 'polypeptide(L)'
;MKLGGLLKSLAPTIASAAGGPMAGMAVKMAASKLGLPETATANEIEDLIEREPDKAVLVKQADQDFKTKIREMEIDLESFKTEVEDRKDARTKFASDVTPKVFCILALILYGAYVMTVTILPHDQNDETIISLVLGQLSGILGTCAAFFYGGSQK
;
A
#
# COMPACT_ATOMS: atom_id res chain seq x y z
N MET A 1 -40.34 -18.00 14.83
CA MET A 1 -39.06 -18.31 15.51
C MET A 1 -38.05 -17.25 15.08
N LYS A 2 -37.04 -16.94 15.91
CA LYS A 2 -36.16 -15.76 15.72
C LYS A 2 -35.28 -15.93 14.46
N LEU A 3 -35.57 -15.17 13.39
CA LEU A 3 -34.85 -15.06 12.09
C LEU A 3 -33.41 -14.50 12.24
N GLY A 4 -32.65 -15.06 13.16
CA GLY A 4 -31.26 -14.68 13.43
C GLY A 4 -30.56 -15.69 14.34
N GLY A 5 -31.24 -16.78 14.70
CA GLY A 5 -30.71 -17.82 15.57
C GLY A 5 -29.91 -18.88 14.82
N LEU A 6 -30.35 -19.26 13.61
CA LEU A 6 -29.72 -20.32 12.83
C LEU A 6 -28.38 -19.87 12.24
N LEU A 7 -28.33 -18.70 11.61
CA LEU A 7 -27.09 -18.17 11.04
C LEU A 7 -26.11 -17.78 12.15
N LYS A 8 -26.59 -17.28 13.30
CA LYS A 8 -25.76 -17.08 14.50
C LYS A 8 -25.19 -18.37 15.09
N SER A 9 -25.89 -19.50 14.94
CA SER A 9 -25.42 -20.80 15.43
C SER A 9 -24.45 -21.49 14.45
N LEU A 10 -24.66 -21.32 13.14
CA LEU A 10 -23.89 -22.02 12.10
C LEU A 10 -22.72 -21.20 11.55
N ALA A 11 -22.89 -19.87 11.51
CA ALA A 11 -21.93 -18.91 10.97
C ALA A 11 -21.87 -17.64 11.85
N PRO A 12 -21.31 -17.74 13.06
CA PRO A 12 -21.28 -16.64 14.03
C PRO A 12 -20.47 -15.42 13.56
N THR A 13 -19.42 -15.63 12.77
CA THR A 13 -18.55 -14.56 12.28
C THR A 13 -19.27 -13.74 11.20
N ILE A 14 -19.94 -14.43 10.28
CA ILE A 14 -20.80 -13.81 9.25
C ILE A 14 -21.99 -13.12 9.91
N ALA A 15 -22.66 -13.75 10.88
CA ALA A 15 -23.79 -13.15 11.60
C ALA A 15 -23.39 -11.88 12.36
N SER A 16 -22.21 -11.87 12.99
CA SER A 16 -21.68 -10.68 13.66
C SER A 16 -21.33 -9.57 12.67
N ALA A 17 -20.80 -9.92 11.50
CA ALA A 17 -20.47 -8.96 10.46
C ALA A 17 -21.71 -8.43 9.72
N ALA A 18 -22.77 -9.23 9.57
CA ALA A 18 -24.04 -8.88 8.95
C ALA A 18 -24.77 -7.71 9.66
N GLY A 19 -24.50 -7.49 10.95
CA GLY A 19 -25.01 -6.33 11.70
C GLY A 19 -24.03 -5.15 11.77
N GLY A 20 -22.87 -5.24 11.10
CA GLY A 20 -21.78 -4.27 11.20
C GLY A 20 -21.33 -3.70 9.85
N PRO A 21 -20.23 -2.92 9.81
CA PRO A 21 -19.76 -2.27 8.58
C PRO A 21 -19.32 -3.26 7.49
N MET A 22 -19.08 -4.53 7.86
CA MET A 22 -18.69 -5.61 6.94
C MET A 22 -19.87 -6.45 6.46
N ALA A 23 -21.12 -6.01 6.69
CA ALA A 23 -22.33 -6.79 6.39
C ALA A 23 -22.42 -7.19 4.93
N GLY A 24 -22.17 -6.26 4.00
CA GLY A 24 -22.21 -6.54 2.57
C GLY A 24 -21.19 -7.58 2.14
N MET A 25 -19.98 -7.57 2.72
CA MET A 25 -18.93 -8.55 2.40
C MET A 25 -19.25 -9.93 3.00
N ALA A 26 -19.75 -9.97 4.22
CA ALA A 26 -20.12 -11.21 4.91
C ALA A 26 -21.24 -11.96 4.19
N VAL A 27 -22.30 -11.22 3.81
CA VAL A 27 -23.46 -11.76 3.09
C VAL A 27 -23.06 -12.20 1.68
N LYS A 28 -22.26 -11.41 0.97
CA LYS A 28 -21.74 -11.76 -0.36
C LYS A 28 -20.92 -13.06 -0.34
N MET A 29 -20.03 -13.24 0.64
CA MET A 29 -19.21 -14.44 0.74
C MET A 29 -20.05 -15.69 1.02
N ALA A 30 -21.05 -15.58 1.89
CA ALA A 30 -22.02 -16.65 2.14
C ALA A 30 -22.83 -16.98 0.88
N ALA A 31 -23.33 -15.96 0.16
CA ALA A 31 -24.09 -16.12 -1.07
C ALA A 31 -23.26 -16.82 -2.17
N SER A 32 -22.00 -16.42 -2.37
CA SER A 32 -21.10 -17.04 -3.35
C SER A 32 -20.85 -18.52 -3.08
N LYS A 33 -20.71 -18.94 -1.82
CA LYS A 33 -20.53 -20.35 -1.46
C LYS A 33 -21.80 -21.19 -1.59
N LEU A 34 -22.97 -20.55 -1.49
CA LEU A 34 -24.28 -21.17 -1.66
C LEU A 34 -24.79 -21.16 -3.11
N GLY A 35 -24.05 -20.52 -4.03
CA GLY A 35 -24.48 -20.35 -5.42
C GLY A 35 -25.65 -19.38 -5.60
N LEU A 36 -25.89 -18.51 -4.62
CA LEU A 36 -26.90 -17.46 -4.67
C LEU A 36 -26.33 -16.19 -5.35
N PRO A 37 -27.19 -15.34 -5.94
CA PRO A 37 -26.77 -14.05 -6.48
C PRO A 37 -26.14 -13.17 -5.39
N GLU A 38 -25.16 -12.34 -5.76
CA GLU A 38 -24.44 -11.47 -4.81
C GLU A 38 -25.33 -10.40 -4.15
N THR A 39 -26.56 -10.23 -4.63
CA THR A 39 -27.60 -9.37 -4.06
C THR A 39 -28.41 -10.07 -2.97
N ALA A 40 -28.12 -11.35 -2.69
CA ALA A 40 -28.90 -12.12 -1.73
C ALA A 40 -28.78 -11.51 -0.34
N THR A 41 -29.89 -11.50 0.40
CA THR A 41 -29.92 -10.94 1.76
C THR A 41 -29.62 -12.04 2.79
N ALA A 42 -29.15 -11.66 3.99
CA ALA A 42 -28.96 -12.61 5.10
C ALA A 42 -30.20 -13.48 5.37
N ASN A 43 -31.40 -12.90 5.21
CA ASN A 43 -32.67 -13.62 5.36
C ASN A 43 -32.87 -14.72 4.29
N GLU A 44 -32.47 -14.47 3.04
CA GLU A 44 -32.62 -15.45 1.95
C GLU A 44 -31.64 -16.63 2.11
N ILE A 45 -30.49 -16.36 2.74
CA ILE A 45 -29.54 -17.40 3.12
C ILE A 45 -30.10 -18.25 4.27
N GLU A 46 -30.72 -17.63 5.28
CA GLU A 46 -31.41 -18.37 6.36
C GLU A 46 -32.56 -19.22 5.82
N ASP A 47 -33.41 -18.67 4.96
CA ASP A 47 -34.53 -19.40 4.34
C ASP A 47 -34.04 -20.58 3.50
N LEU A 48 -32.90 -20.45 2.82
CA LEU A 48 -32.30 -21.56 2.06
C LEU A 48 -31.79 -22.67 2.99
N ILE A 49 -31.19 -22.32 4.13
CA ILE A 49 -30.70 -23.29 5.12
C ILE A 49 -31.87 -24.02 5.80
N GLU A 50 -32.97 -23.32 6.07
CA GLU A 50 -34.19 -23.94 6.61
C GLU A 50 -34.82 -24.94 5.61
N ARG A 51 -34.77 -24.64 4.31
CA ARG A 51 -35.30 -25.52 3.26
C ARG A 51 -34.35 -26.67 2.91
N GLU A 52 -33.03 -26.45 3.00
CA GLU A 52 -32.00 -27.43 2.66
C GLU A 52 -30.92 -27.50 3.75
N PRO A 53 -31.13 -28.34 4.79
CA PRO A 53 -30.18 -28.45 5.90
C PRO A 53 -28.82 -29.00 5.48
N ASP A 54 -28.72 -29.69 4.35
CA ASP A 54 -27.46 -30.20 3.80
C ASP A 54 -26.49 -29.06 3.45
N LYS A 55 -27.01 -27.87 3.14
CA LYS A 55 -26.21 -26.67 2.85
C LYS A 55 -25.65 -25.99 4.10
N ALA A 56 -26.05 -26.40 5.31
CA ALA A 56 -25.53 -25.87 6.57
C ALA A 56 -24.00 -26.08 6.69
N VAL A 57 -23.45 -27.14 6.10
CA VAL A 57 -21.99 -27.38 6.07
C VAL A 57 -21.27 -26.32 5.22
N LEU A 58 -21.84 -25.92 4.09
CA LEU A 58 -21.28 -24.90 3.20
C LEU A 58 -21.27 -23.52 3.89
N VAL A 59 -22.30 -23.22 4.67
CA VAL A 59 -22.41 -21.97 5.46
C VAL A 59 -21.33 -21.91 6.54
N LYS A 60 -21.11 -23.04 7.22
CA LYS A 60 -20.04 -23.15 8.22
C LYS A 60 -18.65 -23.03 7.60
N GLN A 61 -18.45 -23.58 6.40
CA GLN A 61 -17.20 -23.37 5.64
C GLN A 61 -17.04 -21.91 5.22
N ALA A 62 -18.11 -21.26 4.75
CA ALA A 62 -18.09 -19.84 4.42
C ALA A 62 -17.72 -18.97 5.64
N ASP A 63 -18.18 -19.33 6.84
CA ASP A 63 -17.81 -18.63 8.07
C ASP A 63 -16.31 -18.75 8.40
N GLN A 64 -15.73 -19.93 8.20
CA GLN A 64 -14.30 -20.18 8.40
C GLN A 64 -13.44 -19.42 7.38
N ASP A 65 -13.85 -19.42 6.12
CA ASP A 65 -13.20 -18.66 5.06
C ASP A 65 -13.26 -17.15 5.35
N PHE A 66 -14.42 -16.66 5.80
CA PHE A 66 -14.62 -15.27 6.17
C PHE A 66 -13.74 -14.86 7.36
N LYS A 67 -13.66 -15.71 8.39
CA LYS A 67 -12.78 -15.49 9.54
C LYS A 67 -11.30 -15.44 9.15
N THR A 68 -10.88 -16.31 8.23
CA THR A 68 -9.52 -16.32 7.71
C THR A 68 -9.23 -15.03 6.96
N LYS A 69 -10.17 -14.58 6.12
CA LYS A 69 -10.03 -13.34 5.36
C LYS A 69 -10.01 -12.08 6.23
N ILE A 70 -10.78 -12.04 7.32
CA ILE A 70 -10.68 -10.96 8.32
C ILE A 70 -9.27 -10.92 8.92
N ARG A 71 -8.75 -12.07 9.34
CA ARG A 71 -7.40 -12.15 9.92
C ARG A 71 -6.33 -11.73 8.92
N GLU A 72 -6.46 -12.14 7.66
CA GLU A 72 -5.54 -11.70 6.59
C GLU A 72 -5.55 -10.19 6.42
N MET A 73 -6.73 -9.57 6.39
CA MET A 73 -6.85 -8.11 6.31
C MET A 73 -6.29 -7.40 7.56
N GLU A 74 -6.48 -7.96 8.75
CA GLU A 74 -5.91 -7.42 10.00
C GLU A 74 -4.37 -7.44 9.98
N ILE A 75 -3.78 -8.57 9.54
CA ILE A 75 -2.33 -8.71 9.40
C ILE A 75 -1.79 -7.70 8.39
N ASP A 76 -2.48 -7.54 7.25
CA ASP A 76 -2.09 -6.59 6.22
C ASP A 76 -2.11 -5.14 6.77
N LEU A 77 -3.16 -4.77 7.51
CA LEU A 77 -3.25 -3.46 8.17
C LEU A 77 -2.14 -3.21 9.20
N GLU A 78 -1.76 -4.22 9.99
CA GLU A 78 -0.63 -4.11 10.92
C GLU A 78 0.71 -3.97 10.20
N SER A 79 0.90 -4.69 9.09
CA SER A 79 2.09 -4.58 8.26
C SER A 79 2.22 -3.17 7.66
N PHE A 80 1.12 -2.62 7.13
CA PHE A 80 1.07 -1.26 6.61
C PHE A 80 1.32 -0.22 7.70
N LYS A 81 0.76 -0.41 8.90
CA LYS A 81 1.04 0.49 10.04
C LYS A 81 2.52 0.47 10.39
N THR A 82 3.12 -0.71 10.49
CA THR A 82 4.54 -0.87 10.81
C THR A 82 5.43 -0.21 9.74
N GLU A 83 5.13 -0.41 8.45
CA GLU A 83 5.88 0.24 7.37
C GLU A 83 5.76 1.77 7.40
N VAL A 84 4.57 2.29 7.69
CA VAL A 84 4.33 3.73 7.81
C VAL A 84 5.05 4.30 9.03
N GLU A 85 5.06 3.58 10.15
CA GLU A 85 5.81 3.96 11.35
C GLU A 85 7.32 3.93 11.12
N ASP A 86 7.85 2.90 10.47
CA ASP A 86 9.26 2.82 10.10
C ASP A 86 9.67 3.97 9.17
N ARG A 87 8.85 4.30 8.16
CA ARG A 87 9.10 5.48 7.31
C ARG A 87 9.07 6.78 8.10
N LYS A 88 8.18 6.91 9.10
CA LYS A 88 8.13 8.09 9.97
C LYS A 88 9.33 8.16 10.90
N ASP A 89 9.74 7.06 11.52
CA ASP A 89 10.93 6.99 12.38
C ASP A 89 12.18 7.35 11.59
N ALA A 90 12.36 6.75 10.40
CA ALA A 90 13.44 7.11 9.48
C ALA A 90 13.43 8.60 9.13
N ARG A 91 12.25 9.17 8.80
CA ARG A 91 12.15 10.62 8.54
C ARG A 91 12.51 11.46 9.75
N THR A 92 12.06 11.10 10.95
CA THR A 92 12.38 11.89 12.16
C THR A 92 13.86 11.82 12.52
N LYS A 93 14.49 10.65 12.40
CA LYS A 93 15.92 10.47 12.68
C LYS A 93 16.82 11.13 11.64
N PHE A 94 16.47 11.04 10.36
CA PHE A 94 17.24 11.62 9.26
C PHE A 94 16.81 13.05 8.88
N ALA A 95 15.77 13.63 9.51
CA ALA A 95 15.33 15.00 9.25
C ALA A 95 16.38 16.06 9.62
N SER A 96 17.21 15.77 10.63
CA SER A 96 18.27 16.67 11.09
C SER A 96 19.63 16.38 10.45
N ASP A 97 19.72 15.36 9.58
CA ASP A 97 20.97 15.01 8.94
C ASP A 97 21.35 16.08 7.91
N VAL A 98 22.49 16.72 8.17
CA VAL A 98 23.06 17.74 7.29
C VAL A 98 23.82 17.12 6.12
N THR A 99 24.13 15.81 6.18
CA THR A 99 24.94 15.11 5.19
C THR A 99 24.38 15.25 3.76
N PRO A 100 23.07 15.05 3.50
CA PRO A 100 22.51 15.27 2.16
C PRO A 100 22.60 16.73 1.71
N LYS A 101 22.44 17.70 2.63
CA LYS A 101 22.54 19.13 2.31
C LYS A 101 23.96 19.51 1.93
N VAL A 102 24.94 19.06 2.71
CA VAL A 102 26.37 19.29 2.45
C VAL A 102 26.78 18.65 1.13
N PHE A 103 26.36 17.41 0.87
CA PHE A 103 26.64 16.71 -0.38
C PHE A 103 26.09 17.47 -1.60
N CYS A 104 24.84 17.95 -1.53
CA CYS A 104 24.23 18.66 -2.64
C CYS A 104 24.86 20.05 -2.87
N ILE A 105 25.22 20.77 -1.80
CA ILE A 105 25.95 22.05 -1.91
C ILE A 105 27.32 21.82 -2.53
N LEU A 106 28.05 20.79 -2.09
CA LEU A 106 29.36 20.44 -2.63
C LEU A 106 29.27 20.02 -4.10
N ALA A 107 28.25 19.23 -4.47
CA ALA A 107 27.99 18.87 -5.87
C ALA A 107 27.65 20.08 -6.74
N LEU A 108 26.86 21.03 -6.23
CA LEU A 108 26.57 22.30 -6.92
C LEU A 108 27.82 23.15 -7.12
N ILE A 109 28.69 23.27 -6.12
CA ILE A 109 29.95 24.01 -6.21
C ILE A 109 30.88 23.34 -7.23
N LEU A 110 31.05 22.02 -7.17
CA LEU A 110 31.87 21.27 -8.14
C LEU A 110 31.34 21.40 -9.57
N TYR A 111 30.02 21.32 -9.75
CA TYR A 111 29.40 21.53 -11.05
C TYR A 111 29.64 22.94 -11.58
N GLY A 112 29.41 23.96 -10.75
CA GLY A 112 29.66 25.36 -11.12
C GLY A 112 31.14 25.61 -11.46
N ALA A 113 32.07 25.06 -10.66
CA ALA A 113 33.50 25.15 -10.92
C ALA A 113 33.90 24.46 -12.23
N TYR A 114 33.35 23.28 -12.51
CA TYR A 114 33.59 22.55 -13.75
C TYR A 114 33.07 23.32 -14.97
N VAL A 115 31.84 23.84 -14.91
CA VAL A 115 31.25 24.67 -15.98
C VAL A 115 32.13 25.91 -16.22
N MET A 116 32.56 26.59 -15.16
CA MET A 116 33.46 27.77 -15.28
C MET A 116 34.83 27.42 -15.87
N THR A 117 35.37 26.25 -15.54
CA THR A 117 36.66 25.78 -16.09
C THR A 117 36.52 25.52 -17.59
N VAL A 118 35.45 24.85 -18.02
CA VAL A 118 35.16 24.58 -19.43
C VAL A 118 34.90 25.86 -20.24
N THR A 119 34.26 26.89 -19.65
CA THR A 119 34.00 28.15 -20.36
C THR A 119 35.22 29.05 -20.50
N ILE A 120 36.20 28.95 -19.59
CA ILE A 120 37.41 29.77 -19.59
C ILE A 120 38.55 29.10 -20.39
N LEU A 121 38.63 27.76 -20.40
CA LEU A 121 39.70 27.05 -21.11
C LEU A 121 39.45 27.02 -22.63
N PRO A 122 40.50 27.23 -23.46
CA PRO A 122 40.39 27.13 -24.90
C PRO A 122 40.00 25.71 -25.35
N HIS A 123 39.12 25.61 -26.35
CA HIS A 123 38.57 24.35 -26.87
C HIS A 123 39.61 23.42 -27.51
N ASP A 124 40.82 23.95 -27.76
CA ASP A 124 42.00 23.22 -28.24
C ASP A 124 42.40 22.04 -27.32
N GLN A 125 42.21 22.17 -26.01
CA GLN A 125 42.71 21.20 -25.02
C GLN A 125 41.65 20.28 -24.42
N ASN A 126 40.37 20.46 -24.76
CA ASN A 126 39.28 19.70 -24.16
C ASN A 126 38.41 19.04 -25.24
N ASP A 127 38.26 17.72 -25.15
CA ASP A 127 37.34 16.97 -26.02
C ASP A 127 35.89 17.29 -25.67
N GLU A 128 35.16 17.88 -26.62
CA GLU A 128 33.73 18.22 -26.49
C GLU A 128 32.88 17.00 -26.11
N THR A 129 33.27 15.80 -26.54
CA THR A 129 32.60 14.54 -26.21
C THR A 129 32.68 14.25 -24.71
N ILE A 130 33.87 14.42 -24.13
CA ILE A 130 34.12 14.18 -22.71
C ILE A 130 33.40 15.25 -21.87
N ILE A 131 33.46 16.52 -22.30
CA ILE A 131 32.74 17.61 -21.63
C ILE A 131 31.24 17.33 -21.58
N SER A 132 30.63 17.01 -22.72
CA SER A 132 29.19 16.77 -22.83
C SER A 132 28.75 15.57 -21.98
N LEU A 133 29.54 14.49 -21.97
CA LEU A 133 29.30 13.32 -21.12
C LEU A 133 29.31 13.68 -19.62
N VAL A 134 30.34 14.40 -19.17
CA VAL A 134 30.50 14.79 -17.75
C VAL A 134 29.41 15.78 -17.35
N LEU A 135 29.07 16.76 -18.19
CA LEU A 135 27.98 17.69 -17.94
C LEU A 135 26.62 16.98 -17.83
N GLY A 136 26.37 15.98 -18.69
CA GLY A 136 25.18 15.16 -18.62
C GLY A 136 25.07 14.41 -17.30
N GLN A 137 26.15 13.75 -16.87
CA GLN A 137 26.17 13.00 -15.62
C GLN A 137 26.02 13.91 -14.39
N LEU A 138 26.73 15.03 -14.35
CA LEU A 138 26.63 15.99 -13.24
C LEU A 138 25.23 16.62 -13.16
N SER A 139 24.61 16.95 -14.31
CA SER A 139 23.23 17.43 -14.35
C SER A 139 22.25 16.38 -13.83
N GLY A 140 22.49 15.09 -14.12
CA GLY A 140 21.74 13.97 -13.55
C GLY A 140 21.85 13.90 -12.03
N ILE A 141 23.06 14.02 -11.48
CA ILE A 141 23.29 14.06 -10.02
C ILE A 141 22.53 15.23 -9.38
N LEU A 142 22.60 16.43 -9.97
CA LEU A 142 21.84 17.58 -9.48
C LEU A 142 20.32 17.35 -9.54
N GLY A 143 19.84 16.69 -10.60
CA GLY A 143 18.44 16.26 -10.71
C GLY A 143 18.03 15.31 -9.58
N THR A 144 18.87 14.33 -9.23
CA THR A 144 18.60 13.44 -8.10
C THR A 144 18.64 14.16 -6.75
N CYS A 145 19.54 15.14 -6.59
CA CYS A 145 19.60 16.00 -5.40
C CYS A 145 18.31 16.82 -5.25
N ALA A 146 17.82 17.42 -6.33
CA ALA A 146 16.56 18.14 -6.35
C ALA A 146 15.37 17.20 -6.05
N ALA A 147 15.35 15.99 -6.64
CA ALA A 147 14.32 15.00 -6.37
C ALA A 147 14.33 14.51 -4.91
N PHE A 148 15.51 14.39 -4.28
CA PHE A 148 15.63 14.02 -2.88
C PHE A 148 14.99 15.07 -1.96
N PHE A 149 15.29 16.36 -2.18
CA PHE A 149 14.76 17.44 -1.35
C PHE A 149 13.30 17.79 -1.65
N TYR A 150 12.90 17.81 -2.91
CA TYR A 150 11.56 18.27 -3.32
C TYR A 150 10.58 17.13 -3.63
N GLY A 151 11.07 15.95 -4.03
CA GLY A 151 10.23 14.78 -4.34
C GLY A 151 9.94 13.88 -3.15
N GLY A 152 10.87 13.74 -2.20
CA GLY A 152 10.71 12.91 -1.00
C GLY A 152 10.03 13.58 0.19
N SER A 153 10.01 14.92 0.22
CA SER A 153 9.52 15.73 1.35
C SER A 153 8.00 15.99 1.34
N GLN A 154 7.26 15.53 0.31
CA GLN A 154 5.82 15.84 0.14
C GLN A 154 4.88 14.62 0.04
N LYS A 155 5.26 13.44 0.56
CA LYS A 155 4.32 12.31 0.70
C LYS A 155 4.39 11.65 2.06
#